data_AF-A7RSC2-F1
#
_entry.id   AF-A7RSC2-F1
#
_cell.length_a   1.000
_cell.length_b   1.000
_cell.length_c   1.000
_cell.angle_alpha   90.00
_cell.angle_beta   90.00
_cell.angle_gamma   90.00
#
_symmetry.space_group_name_H-M   'P 1'
#
loop_
_entity.id
_entity.type
_entity.pdbx_description
1 polymer ?
#
loop_
_entity_poly.entity_id
_entity_poly.type
_entity_poly.pdbx_seq_one_letter_code
_entity_poly.pdbx_strand_id
1 'polypeptide(L)'
;MAANSDEEVSSSEKMPFSVRSRAKEDFESEKEEEEQQKLDHDTQLTCLRLEQAESLDPGLISEESTIEKRISRLQDRLFEASAKSSYQKALFERLVNGDFLIKKLFPDTVSQSPTDHQLNQMREYGETVCKYNELCSEILRQHQAMLETQQELDQVKQQSLAMKKRNRELMAKLKDLQRRQSQGEHNSSEVEAIAKAKDGLNDSKRKLRVVGNIFQGLIVGSGINWAADDSLRQLMIELGEIVR
;
A
#
# COMPACT_ATOMS: atom_id res chain seq x y z
N MET A 1 -58.16 -75.84 -18.76
CA MET A 1 -58.39 -75.02 -19.95
C MET A 1 -58.21 -73.57 -19.54
N ALA A 2 -56.99 -73.07 -19.78
CA ALA A 2 -56.70 -71.85 -20.58
C ALA A 2 -56.94 -70.54 -19.82
N ALA A 3 -56.15 -69.47 -19.95
CA ALA A 3 -54.76 -69.16 -20.27
C ALA A 3 -54.67 -67.62 -20.20
N ASN A 4 -53.50 -67.07 -19.83
CA ASN A 4 -53.03 -65.69 -20.07
C ASN A 4 -53.73 -64.54 -19.29
N SER A 5 -53.10 -63.43 -18.88
CA SER A 5 -51.72 -62.92 -19.01
C SER A 5 -51.58 -61.64 -18.16
N ASP A 6 -50.37 -61.43 -17.60
CA ASP A 6 -49.57 -60.19 -17.56
C ASP A 6 -50.15 -58.92 -16.89
N GLU A 7 -49.56 -58.51 -15.77
CA GLU A 7 -48.68 -57.32 -15.66
C GLU A 7 -49.40 -55.99 -15.96
N GLU A 8 -49.77 -55.25 -14.91
CA GLU A 8 -49.59 -53.79 -14.90
C GLU A 8 -49.11 -53.35 -13.52
N VAL A 9 -47.79 -53.20 -13.45
CA VAL A 9 -47.08 -52.44 -12.43
C VAL A 9 -47.49 -50.97 -12.58
N SER A 10 -48.05 -50.42 -11.51
CA SER A 10 -48.32 -48.99 -11.35
C SER A 10 -47.02 -48.19 -11.53
N SER A 11 -46.86 -47.64 -12.73
CA SER A 11 -45.76 -46.76 -13.11
C SER A 11 -45.78 -45.49 -12.28
N SER A 12 -44.99 -45.48 -11.19
CA SER A 12 -44.44 -44.24 -10.67
C SER A 12 -43.49 -43.69 -11.73
N GLU A 13 -43.97 -42.73 -12.51
CA GLU A 13 -43.17 -41.99 -13.48
C GLU A 13 -42.16 -41.11 -12.73
N LYS A 14 -41.08 -41.77 -12.27
CA LYS A 14 -39.88 -41.11 -11.79
C LYS A 14 -39.21 -40.49 -12.99
N MET A 15 -39.49 -39.20 -13.21
CA MET A 15 -38.71 -38.35 -14.11
C MET A 15 -37.20 -38.60 -13.85
N PRO A 16 -36.42 -38.92 -14.90
CA PRO A 16 -35.02 -39.27 -14.73
C PRO A 16 -34.23 -38.11 -14.15
N PHE A 17 -33.31 -38.41 -13.24
CA PHE A 17 -32.43 -37.48 -12.52
C PHE A 17 -31.72 -36.47 -13.46
N SER A 18 -31.49 -36.86 -14.72
CA SER A 18 -30.93 -36.02 -15.78
C SER A 18 -31.82 -34.84 -16.19
N VAL A 19 -33.15 -34.98 -16.15
CA VAL A 19 -34.10 -33.90 -16.48
C VAL A 19 -34.18 -32.89 -15.33
N ARG A 20 -34.01 -33.36 -14.08
CA ARG A 20 -34.01 -32.51 -12.89
C ARG A 20 -32.74 -31.67 -12.73
N SER A 21 -31.60 -32.17 -13.20
CA SER A 21 -30.36 -31.38 -13.26
C SER A 21 -30.42 -30.34 -14.37
N ARG A 22 -30.94 -30.71 -15.55
CA ARG A 22 -31.11 -29.79 -16.68
C ARG A 22 -32.11 -28.66 -16.36
N ALA A 23 -33.25 -29.01 -15.77
CA ALA A 23 -34.24 -28.02 -15.32
C ALA A 23 -33.74 -27.10 -14.19
N LYS A 24 -32.71 -27.51 -13.43
CA LYS A 24 -32.06 -26.62 -12.44
C LYS A 24 -31.06 -25.68 -13.10
N GLU A 25 -30.27 -26.17 -14.05
CA GLU A 25 -29.35 -25.35 -14.85
C GLU A 25 -30.12 -24.33 -15.70
N ASP A 26 -31.24 -24.73 -16.31
CA ASP A 26 -32.10 -23.84 -17.08
C ASP A 26 -32.73 -22.75 -16.19
N PHE A 27 -33.15 -23.10 -14.96
CA PHE A 27 -33.72 -22.15 -14.01
C PHE A 27 -32.68 -21.20 -13.41
N GLU A 28 -31.45 -21.67 -13.19
CA GLU A 28 -30.34 -20.80 -12.77
C GLU A 28 -29.92 -19.85 -13.89
N SER A 29 -29.86 -20.32 -15.14
CA SER A 29 -29.59 -19.50 -16.32
C SER A 29 -30.67 -18.43 -16.54
N GLU A 30 -31.95 -18.78 -16.40
CA GLU A 30 -33.08 -17.84 -16.54
C GLU A 30 -33.07 -16.78 -15.43
N LYS A 31 -32.72 -17.17 -14.20
CA LYS A 31 -32.54 -16.23 -13.09
C LYS A 31 -31.35 -15.27 -13.32
N GLU A 32 -30.24 -15.77 -13.86
CA GLU A 32 -29.06 -14.96 -14.19
C GLU A 32 -29.38 -13.96 -15.32
N GLU A 33 -30.18 -14.36 -16.31
CA GLU A 33 -30.71 -13.48 -17.35
C GLU A 33 -31.66 -12.41 -16.80
N GLU A 34 -32.56 -12.76 -15.87
CA GLU A 34 -33.44 -11.78 -15.21
C GLU A 34 -32.67 -10.77 -14.35
N GLU A 35 -31.65 -11.23 -13.61
CA GLU A 35 -30.78 -10.34 -12.83
C GLU A 35 -29.97 -9.41 -13.74
N GLN A 36 -29.51 -9.91 -14.89
CA GLN A 36 -28.80 -9.12 -15.89
C GLN A 36 -29.74 -8.11 -16.58
N GLN A 37 -30.97 -8.48 -16.90
CA GLN A 37 -31.98 -7.58 -17.45
C GLN A 37 -32.37 -6.50 -16.44
N LYS A 38 -32.48 -6.84 -15.16
CA LYS A 38 -32.76 -5.87 -14.10
C LYS A 38 -31.60 -4.87 -13.94
N LEU A 39 -30.36 -5.36 -13.99
CA LEU A 39 -29.17 -4.50 -13.96
C LEU A 39 -29.15 -3.55 -15.16
N ASP A 40 -29.45 -4.06 -16.36
CA ASP A 40 -29.51 -3.25 -17.59
C ASP A 40 -30.67 -2.24 -17.57
N HIS A 41 -31.80 -2.61 -16.98
CA HIS A 41 -32.91 -1.69 -16.78
C HIS A 41 -32.56 -0.57 -15.79
N ASP A 42 -31.88 -0.90 -14.70
CA ASP A 42 -31.45 0.07 -13.68
C ASP A 42 -30.34 1.02 -14.22
N THR A 43 -29.44 0.53 -15.07
CA THR A 43 -28.46 1.38 -15.76
C THR A 43 -29.16 2.32 -16.76
N GLN A 44 -30.11 1.81 -17.55
CA GLN A 44 -30.91 2.61 -18.48
C GLN A 44 -31.73 3.70 -17.76
N LEU A 45 -32.40 3.36 -16.65
CA LEU A 45 -33.13 4.35 -15.83
C LEU A 45 -32.20 5.42 -15.25
N THR A 46 -30.97 5.05 -14.90
CA THR A 46 -29.97 6.00 -14.40
C THR A 46 -29.49 6.93 -15.50
N CYS A 47 -29.23 6.40 -16.70
CA CYS A 47 -28.90 7.19 -17.88
C CYS A 47 -30.01 8.18 -18.24
N LEU A 48 -31.27 7.73 -18.25
CA LEU A 48 -32.44 8.59 -18.54
C LEU A 48 -32.64 9.69 -17.50
N ARG A 49 -32.40 9.40 -16.21
CA ARG A 49 -32.46 10.42 -15.15
C ARG A 49 -31.36 11.47 -15.29
N LEU A 50 -30.19 11.08 -15.79
CA LEU A 50 -29.09 12.02 -16.08
C LEU A 50 -29.40 12.88 -17.31
N GLU A 51 -29.96 12.29 -18.36
CA GLU A 51 -30.38 13.00 -19.57
C GLU A 51 -31.54 13.98 -19.29
N GLN A 52 -32.47 13.63 -18.41
CA GLN A 52 -33.49 14.57 -17.93
C GLN A 52 -32.88 15.70 -17.08
N ALA A 53 -31.87 15.40 -16.25
CA ALA A 53 -31.15 16.43 -15.49
C ALA A 53 -30.32 17.35 -16.41
N GLU A 54 -29.90 16.86 -17.58
CA GLU A 54 -29.24 17.63 -18.64
C GLU A 54 -30.20 18.61 -19.32
N SER A 55 -31.47 18.21 -19.52
CA SER A 55 -32.50 19.05 -20.13
C SER A 55 -32.92 20.29 -19.31
N LEU A 56 -32.65 20.28 -17.99
CA LEU A 56 -33.08 21.32 -17.05
C LEU A 56 -32.08 22.46 -16.85
N ASP A 57 -30.91 22.42 -17.49
CA ASP A 57 -29.90 23.49 -17.36
C ASP A 57 -29.32 23.92 -18.73
N PRO A 58 -30.09 24.68 -19.54
CA PRO A 58 -29.67 25.11 -20.87
C PRO A 58 -28.77 26.37 -20.85
N GLY A 59 -28.42 26.89 -19.67
CA GLY A 59 -27.75 28.17 -19.55
C GLY A 59 -26.27 28.03 -19.20
N LEU A 60 -25.40 27.84 -20.20
CA LEU A 60 -24.01 28.37 -20.30
C LEU A 60 -23.21 27.56 -21.35
N ILE A 61 -23.38 27.94 -22.61
CA ILE A 61 -22.43 27.60 -23.67
C ILE A 61 -21.26 28.58 -23.52
N SER A 62 -20.09 28.14 -23.03
CA SER A 62 -18.74 28.55 -23.49
C SER A 62 -17.62 28.05 -22.55
N GLU A 63 -16.49 27.69 -23.16
CA GLU A 63 -15.20 27.21 -22.61
C GLU A 63 -15.05 25.70 -22.32
N GLU A 64 -14.02 25.11 -22.93
CA GLU A 64 -13.52 23.72 -22.73
C GLU A 64 -13.29 23.40 -21.25
N SER A 65 -12.76 24.37 -20.48
CA SER A 65 -12.56 24.24 -19.03
C SER A 65 -13.87 24.07 -18.26
N THR A 66 -14.98 24.63 -18.77
CA THR A 66 -16.32 24.51 -18.17
C THR A 66 -16.92 23.15 -18.46
N ILE A 67 -16.63 22.59 -19.64
CA ILE A 67 -17.05 21.25 -20.05
C ILE A 67 -16.30 20.19 -19.24
N GLU A 68 -14.97 20.28 -19.12
CA GLU A 68 -14.17 19.35 -18.29
C GLU A 68 -14.65 19.35 -16.84
N LYS A 69 -14.85 20.53 -16.25
CA LYS A 69 -15.39 20.66 -14.89
C LYS A 69 -16.80 20.07 -14.76
N ARG A 70 -17.63 20.18 -15.80
CA ARG A 70 -18.98 19.61 -15.81
C ARG A 70 -18.94 18.09 -15.95
N ILE A 71 -18.07 17.55 -16.81
CA ILE A 71 -17.83 16.11 -16.94
C ILE A 71 -17.37 15.54 -15.59
N SER A 72 -16.37 16.15 -14.93
CA SER A 72 -15.93 15.70 -13.60
C SER A 72 -17.07 15.73 -12.57
N ARG A 73 -17.87 16.81 -12.53
CA ARG A 73 -19.02 16.88 -11.62
C ARG A 73 -20.08 15.81 -11.90
N LEU A 74 -20.34 15.51 -13.17
CA LEU A 74 -21.31 14.48 -13.56
C LEU A 74 -20.77 13.09 -13.26
N GLN A 75 -19.48 12.85 -13.48
CA GLN A 75 -18.79 11.62 -13.07
C GLN A 75 -18.89 11.43 -11.56
N ASP A 76 -18.58 12.46 -10.76
CA ASP A 76 -18.69 12.40 -9.30
C ASP A 76 -20.13 12.08 -8.85
N ARG A 77 -21.13 12.75 -9.44
CA ARG A 77 -22.55 12.48 -9.15
C ARG A 77 -22.98 11.08 -9.56
N LEU A 78 -22.51 10.58 -10.70
CA LEU A 78 -22.77 9.22 -11.16
C LEU A 78 -22.13 8.21 -10.20
N PHE A 79 -20.87 8.43 -9.81
CA PHE A 79 -20.19 7.58 -8.83
C PHE A 79 -20.91 7.58 -7.49
N GLU A 80 -21.33 8.74 -6.99
CA GLU A 80 -22.08 8.85 -5.74
C GLU A 80 -23.44 8.14 -5.82
N ALA A 81 -24.20 8.37 -6.91
CA ALA A 81 -25.49 7.72 -7.12
C ALA A 81 -25.35 6.20 -7.28
N SER A 82 -24.34 5.74 -8.03
CA SER A 82 -24.03 4.33 -8.23
C SER A 82 -23.61 3.66 -6.92
N ALA A 83 -22.72 4.29 -6.14
CA ALA A 83 -22.30 3.79 -4.84
C ALA A 83 -23.49 3.70 -3.86
N LYS A 84 -24.35 4.72 -3.85
CA LYS A 84 -25.57 4.73 -3.02
C LYS A 84 -26.54 3.62 -3.42
N SER A 85 -26.79 3.44 -4.70
CA SER A 85 -27.66 2.37 -5.21
C SER A 85 -27.10 0.98 -4.88
N SER A 86 -25.80 0.76 -5.12
CA SER A 86 -25.09 -0.47 -4.78
C SER A 86 -25.18 -0.79 -3.27
N TYR A 87 -24.97 0.22 -2.42
CA TYR A 87 -25.10 0.07 -0.97
C TYR A 87 -26.54 -0.28 -0.55
N GLN A 88 -27.54 0.39 -1.13
CA GLN A 88 -28.94 0.09 -0.87
C GLN A 88 -29.33 -1.34 -1.28
N LYS A 89 -28.85 -1.80 -2.45
CA LYS A 89 -29.04 -3.16 -2.92
C LYS A 89 -28.43 -4.18 -1.94
N ALA A 90 -27.18 -3.97 -1.54
CA ALA A 90 -26.50 -4.86 -0.59
C ALA A 90 -27.20 -4.90 0.79
N LEU A 91 -27.68 -3.76 1.30
CA LEU A 91 -28.46 -3.71 2.53
C LEU A 91 -29.78 -4.47 2.42
N PHE A 92 -30.49 -4.30 1.30
CA PHE A 92 -31.75 -4.98 1.05
C PHE A 92 -31.55 -6.49 0.98
N GLU A 93 -30.56 -6.95 0.22
CA GLU A 93 -30.19 -8.37 0.14
C GLU A 93 -29.84 -8.94 1.52
N ARG A 94 -29.03 -8.22 2.31
CA ARG A 94 -28.69 -8.64 3.68
C ARG A 94 -29.92 -8.72 4.59
N LEU A 95 -30.86 -7.78 4.48
CA LEU A 95 -32.08 -7.76 5.28
C LEU A 95 -33.01 -8.93 4.90
N VAL A 96 -33.23 -9.15 3.61
CA VAL A 96 -34.06 -10.25 3.10
C VAL A 96 -33.46 -11.61 3.47
N ASN A 97 -32.15 -11.78 3.28
CA ASN A 97 -31.44 -13.00 3.66
C ASN A 97 -31.45 -13.20 5.18
N GLY A 98 -31.32 -12.12 5.96
CA GLY A 98 -31.43 -12.15 7.42
C GLY A 98 -32.79 -12.61 7.91
N ASP A 99 -33.88 -12.04 7.38
CA ASP A 99 -35.26 -12.43 7.70
C ASP A 99 -35.53 -13.90 7.33
N PHE A 100 -35.04 -14.34 6.16
CA PHE A 100 -35.13 -15.74 5.74
C PHE A 100 -34.39 -16.68 6.70
N LEU A 101 -33.15 -16.35 7.05
CA LEU A 101 -32.35 -17.14 7.99
C LEU A 101 -33.00 -17.21 9.37
N ILE A 102 -33.54 -16.08 9.88
CA ILE A 102 -34.25 -16.04 11.16
C ILE A 102 -35.47 -16.97 11.12
N LYS A 103 -36.29 -16.92 10.06
CA LYS A 103 -37.46 -17.81 9.92
C LYS A 103 -37.10 -19.29 9.82
N LYS A 104 -35.93 -19.63 9.27
CA LYS A 104 -35.45 -21.02 9.16
C LYS A 104 -34.79 -21.54 10.44
N LEU A 105 -34.06 -20.68 11.15
CA LEU A 105 -33.39 -21.01 12.41
C LEU A 105 -34.33 -20.91 13.61
N PHE A 106 -35.37 -20.09 13.53
CA PHE A 106 -36.35 -19.84 14.58
C PHE A 106 -37.76 -19.78 13.96
N PRO A 107 -38.33 -20.94 13.55
CA PRO A 107 -39.73 -20.96 13.12
C PRO A 107 -40.64 -20.51 14.26
N ASP A 108 -41.67 -19.71 13.98
CA ASP A 108 -42.64 -19.22 14.97
C ASP A 108 -43.41 -20.40 15.61
N THR A 109 -42.83 -21.00 16.65
CA THR A 109 -43.43 -22.11 17.39
C THR A 109 -44.40 -21.56 18.44
N VAL A 110 -45.61 -21.22 18.02
CA VAL A 110 -46.71 -20.94 18.95
C VAL A 110 -47.54 -22.20 19.27
N SER A 111 -47.31 -23.37 18.66
CA SER A 111 -48.14 -24.54 19.05
C SER A 111 -47.67 -25.98 18.81
N GLN A 112 -46.55 -26.29 18.15
CA GLN A 112 -46.14 -27.69 18.00
C GLN A 112 -44.65 -27.88 18.22
N SER A 113 -44.29 -28.96 18.92
CA SER A 113 -42.91 -29.43 19.06
C SER A 113 -42.31 -29.55 17.65
N PRO A 114 -41.10 -29.01 17.40
CA PRO A 114 -40.47 -29.09 16.09
C PRO A 114 -40.38 -30.56 15.64
N THR A 115 -40.71 -30.83 14.38
CA THR A 115 -40.55 -32.16 13.79
C THR A 115 -39.04 -32.47 13.65
N ASP A 116 -38.62 -33.73 13.78
CA ASP A 116 -37.20 -34.15 13.62
C ASP A 116 -36.55 -33.61 12.34
N HIS A 117 -37.31 -33.54 11.25
CA HIS A 117 -36.85 -32.96 9.99
C HIS A 117 -36.54 -31.45 10.10
N GLN A 118 -37.31 -30.69 10.86
CA GLN A 118 -37.05 -29.26 11.10
C GLN A 118 -35.81 -29.06 11.97
N LEU A 119 -35.59 -29.92 12.97
CA LEU A 119 -34.39 -29.89 13.80
C LEU A 119 -33.11 -30.18 13.00
N ASN A 120 -33.17 -31.12 12.06
CA ASN A 120 -32.05 -31.40 11.15
C ASN A 120 -31.77 -30.22 10.21
N GLN A 121 -32.79 -29.61 9.62
CA GLN A 121 -32.61 -28.41 8.79
C GLN A 121 -32.01 -27.24 9.59
N MET A 122 -32.50 -26.99 10.80
CA MET A 122 -31.95 -25.95 11.68
C MET A 122 -30.47 -26.18 11.98
N ARG A 123 -30.06 -27.45 12.19
CA ARG A 123 -28.66 -27.82 12.38
C ARG A 123 -27.81 -27.52 11.15
N GLU A 124 -28.26 -27.93 9.96
CA GLU A 124 -27.54 -27.69 8.70
C GLU A 124 -27.36 -26.19 8.42
N TYR A 125 -28.43 -25.39 8.59
CA TYR A 125 -28.34 -23.93 8.46
C TYR A 125 -27.45 -23.31 9.53
N GLY A 126 -27.51 -23.80 10.77
CA GLY A 126 -26.64 -23.36 11.86
C GLY A 126 -25.17 -23.59 11.57
N GLU A 127 -24.80 -24.79 11.13
CA GLU A 127 -23.43 -25.12 10.72
C GLU A 127 -22.95 -24.24 9.56
N THR A 128 -23.82 -23.97 8.60
CA THR A 128 -23.51 -23.09 7.45
C THR A 128 -23.27 -21.64 7.90
N VAL A 129 -24.09 -21.12 8.81
CA VAL A 129 -23.93 -19.77 9.37
C VAL A 129 -22.65 -19.67 10.22
N CYS A 130 -22.30 -20.71 10.97
CA CYS A 130 -21.03 -20.77 11.69
C CYS A 130 -19.83 -20.68 10.73
N LYS A 131 -19.81 -21.50 9.69
CA LYS A 131 -18.75 -21.45 8.65
C LYS A 131 -18.68 -20.10 7.96
N TYR A 132 -19.83 -19.50 7.65
CA TYR A 132 -19.89 -18.16 7.07
C TYR A 132 -19.27 -17.11 8.00
N ASN A 133 -19.62 -17.13 9.29
CA ASN A 133 -19.07 -16.20 10.28
C ASN A 133 -17.57 -16.38 10.49
N GLU A 134 -17.06 -17.61 10.49
CA GLU A 134 -15.63 -17.90 10.53
C GLU A 134 -14.91 -17.31 9.32
N LEU A 135 -15.45 -17.50 8.12
CA LEU A 135 -14.88 -16.95 6.89
C LEU A 135 -14.91 -15.42 6.89
N CYS A 136 -16.02 -14.81 7.31
CA CYS A 136 -16.11 -13.35 7.45
C CYS A 136 -15.07 -12.82 8.46
N SER A 137 -14.87 -13.51 9.57
CA SER A 137 -13.88 -13.13 10.59
C SER A 137 -12.46 -13.20 10.01
N GLU A 138 -12.17 -14.22 9.22
CA GLU A 138 -10.87 -14.37 8.54
C GLU A 138 -10.67 -13.27 7.47
N ILE A 139 -11.69 -12.94 6.69
CA ILE A 139 -11.64 -11.84 5.72
C ILE A 139 -11.39 -10.51 6.44
N LEU A 140 -12.08 -10.24 7.55
CA LEU A 140 -11.86 -9.02 8.34
C LEU A 140 -10.44 -8.96 8.90
N ARG A 141 -9.90 -10.09 9.38
CA ARG A 141 -8.52 -10.19 9.87
C ARG A 141 -7.51 -9.89 8.76
N GLN A 142 -7.71 -10.48 7.57
CA GLN A 142 -6.84 -10.23 6.41
C GLN A 142 -6.95 -8.77 5.94
N HIS A 143 -8.16 -8.21 5.92
CA HIS A 143 -8.38 -6.82 5.57
C HIS A 143 -7.67 -5.86 6.54
N GLN A 144 -7.73 -6.15 7.84
CA GLN A 144 -7.01 -5.38 8.86
C GLN A 144 -5.49 -5.43 8.64
N ALA A 145 -4.92 -6.61 8.39
CA ALA A 145 -3.49 -6.75 8.07
C ALA A 145 -3.12 -6.01 6.75
N MET A 146 -4.00 -6.01 5.76
CA MET A 146 -3.82 -5.25 4.52
C MET A 146 -3.82 -3.74 4.79
N LEU A 147 -4.70 -3.24 5.67
CA LEU A 147 -4.72 -1.82 6.05
C LEU A 147 -3.44 -1.40 6.80
N GLU A 148 -2.94 -2.24 7.69
CA GLU A 148 -1.68 -2.00 8.42
C GLU A 148 -0.50 -1.93 7.45
N THR A 149 -0.37 -2.91 6.55
CA THR A 149 0.69 -2.90 5.53
C THR A 149 0.58 -1.73 4.56
N GLN A 150 -0.64 -1.31 4.21
CA GLN A 150 -0.87 -0.12 3.40
C GLN A 150 -0.43 1.16 4.13
N GLN A 151 -0.71 1.29 5.43
CA GLN A 151 -0.24 2.43 6.23
C GLN A 151 1.28 2.48 6.31
N GLU A 152 1.94 1.35 6.53
CA GLU A 152 3.41 1.25 6.51
C GLU A 152 3.98 1.66 5.15
N LEU A 153 3.39 1.17 4.06
CA LEU A 153 3.79 1.54 2.71
C LEU A 153 3.65 3.05 2.47
N ASP A 154 2.57 3.66 2.93
CA ASP A 154 2.36 5.10 2.76
C ASP A 154 3.32 5.93 3.61
N GLN A 155 3.70 5.47 4.80
CA GLN A 155 4.78 6.08 5.59
C GLN A 155 6.13 6.00 4.85
N VAL A 156 6.47 4.83 4.30
CA VAL A 156 7.71 4.64 3.52
C VAL A 156 7.72 5.53 2.27
N LYS A 157 6.58 5.66 1.57
CA LYS A 157 6.44 6.58 0.44
C LYS A 157 6.69 8.03 0.85
N GLN A 158 6.10 8.47 1.96
CA GLN A 158 6.30 9.83 2.48
C GLN A 158 7.78 10.08 2.84
N GLN A 159 8.42 9.13 3.52
CA GLN A 159 9.86 9.21 3.83
C GLN A 159 10.71 9.26 2.55
N SER A 160 10.39 8.43 1.55
CA SER A 160 11.08 8.41 0.26
C SER A 160 10.96 9.75 -0.47
N LEU A 161 9.77 10.37 -0.47
CA LEU A 161 9.55 11.69 -1.04
C LEU A 161 10.34 12.78 -0.30
N ALA A 162 10.34 12.75 1.03
CA ALA A 162 11.12 13.68 1.85
C ALA A 162 12.63 13.54 1.60
N MET A 163 13.14 12.30 1.52
CA MET A 163 14.53 12.04 1.18
C MET A 163 14.88 12.49 -0.25
N LYS A 164 14.01 12.23 -1.24
CA LYS A 164 14.20 12.73 -2.61
C LYS A 164 14.27 14.25 -2.66
N LYS A 165 13.41 14.95 -1.90
CA LYS A 165 13.43 16.40 -1.79
C LYS A 165 14.76 16.89 -1.19
N ARG A 166 15.16 16.33 -0.04
CA ARG A 166 16.44 16.66 0.61
C ARG A 166 17.64 16.39 -0.30
N ASN A 167 17.63 15.27 -1.02
CA ASN A 167 18.69 14.92 -1.96
C ASN A 167 18.77 15.95 -3.10
N ARG A 168 17.64 16.36 -3.68
CA ARG A 168 17.60 17.43 -4.69
C ARG A 168 18.14 18.76 -4.15
N GLU A 169 17.77 19.14 -2.93
CA GLU A 169 18.28 20.36 -2.27
C GLU A 169 19.80 20.29 -2.05
N LEU A 170 20.32 19.15 -1.57
CA LEU A 170 21.76 18.94 -1.38
C LEU A 170 22.52 18.94 -2.71
N MET A 171 21.96 18.31 -3.75
CA MET A 171 22.53 18.32 -5.09
C MET A 171 22.56 19.73 -5.70
N ALA A 172 21.54 20.55 -5.44
CA ALA A 172 21.54 21.95 -5.82
C ALA A 172 22.65 22.72 -5.10
N LYS A 173 22.77 22.58 -3.77
CA LYS A 173 23.86 23.19 -2.99
C LYS A 173 25.24 22.74 -3.46
N LEU A 174 25.40 21.46 -3.78
CA LEU A 174 26.66 20.92 -4.29
C LEU A 174 27.02 21.55 -5.64
N LYS A 175 26.06 21.65 -6.56
CA LYS A 175 26.25 22.33 -7.85
C LYS A 175 26.58 23.80 -7.67
N ASP A 176 25.92 24.48 -6.73
CA ASP A 176 26.21 25.89 -6.42
C ASP A 176 27.64 26.05 -5.87
N LEU A 177 28.07 25.18 -4.94
CA LEU A 177 29.43 25.18 -4.41
C LEU A 177 30.47 24.88 -5.51
N GLN A 178 30.22 23.88 -6.35
CA GLN A 178 31.08 23.58 -7.50
C GLN A 178 31.15 24.75 -8.47
N ARG A 179 30.03 25.42 -8.72
CA ARG A 179 29.98 26.62 -9.57
C ARG A 179 30.82 27.74 -8.96
N ARG A 180 30.66 28.05 -7.68
CA ARG A 180 31.47 29.06 -6.96
C ARG A 180 32.96 28.74 -7.00
N GLN A 181 33.31 27.47 -6.79
CA GLN A 181 34.70 26.99 -6.90
C GLN A 181 35.26 27.14 -8.32
N SER A 182 34.49 26.78 -9.34
CA SER A 182 34.89 26.91 -10.75
C SER A 182 34.95 28.35 -11.25
N GLN A 183 34.14 29.24 -10.67
CA GLN A 183 34.12 30.67 -10.97
C GLN A 183 35.20 31.45 -10.19
N GLY A 184 36.04 30.77 -9.39
CA GLY A 184 37.10 31.42 -8.64
C GLY A 184 36.60 32.31 -7.50
N GLU A 185 35.33 32.18 -7.09
CA GLU A 185 34.76 32.82 -5.88
C GLU A 185 35.25 32.13 -4.60
N HIS A 186 36.51 31.71 -4.57
CA HIS A 186 37.19 31.74 -3.29
C HIS A 186 37.33 33.22 -2.95
N ASN A 187 36.86 33.64 -1.78
CA ASN A 187 37.29 34.91 -1.21
C ASN A 187 38.82 34.90 -1.33
N SER A 188 39.40 35.72 -2.21
CA SER A 188 40.84 35.70 -2.49
C SER A 188 41.63 35.85 -1.19
N SER A 189 41.06 36.61 -0.26
CA SER A 189 41.50 36.76 1.13
C SER A 189 41.62 35.44 1.91
N GLU A 190 40.71 34.48 1.74
CA GLU A 190 40.70 33.22 2.50
C GLU A 190 41.70 32.22 1.93
N VAL A 191 41.85 32.14 0.60
CA VAL A 191 42.92 31.34 -0.03
C VAL A 191 44.29 31.92 0.29
N GLU A 192 44.44 33.23 0.27
CA GLU A 192 45.69 33.91 0.61
C GLU A 192 46.03 33.76 2.11
N ALA A 193 45.03 33.78 2.99
CA ALA A 193 45.20 33.50 4.41
C ALA A 193 45.63 32.05 4.67
N ILE A 194 45.01 31.08 3.99
CA ILE A 194 45.40 29.66 4.08
C ILE A 194 46.81 29.44 3.54
N ALA A 195 47.18 30.09 2.43
CA ALA A 195 48.52 30.03 1.87
C ALA A 195 49.57 30.59 2.84
N LYS A 196 49.34 31.80 3.38
CA LYS A 196 50.22 32.41 4.39
C LYS A 196 50.35 31.56 5.66
N ALA A 197 49.26 30.95 6.13
CA ALA A 197 49.30 30.04 7.27
C ALA A 197 50.11 28.78 6.98
N LYS A 198 50.00 28.23 5.76
CA LYS A 198 50.79 27.07 5.31
C LYS A 198 52.28 27.40 5.23
N ASP A 199 52.62 28.58 4.70
CA ASP A 199 54.00 29.04 4.61
C ASP A 199 54.60 29.26 6.01
N GLY A 200 53.87 29.91 6.92
CA GLY A 200 54.29 30.09 8.31
C GLY A 200 54.49 28.75 9.06
N LEU A 201 53.65 27.75 8.78
CA LEU A 201 53.80 26.40 9.34
C LEU A 201 55.05 25.70 8.78
N ASN A 202 55.30 25.80 7.46
CA ASN A 202 56.47 25.22 6.82
C ASN A 202 57.76 25.87 7.31
N ASP A 203 57.79 27.18 7.49
CA ASP A 203 58.93 27.90 8.08
C ASP A 203 59.19 27.46 9.52
N SER A 204 58.13 27.28 10.30
CA SER A 204 58.25 26.78 11.68
C SER A 204 58.80 25.37 11.71
N LYS A 205 58.32 24.47 10.85
CA LYS A 205 58.87 23.11 10.69
C LYS A 205 60.34 23.13 10.26
N ARG A 206 60.71 24.01 9.32
CA ARG A 206 62.10 24.16 8.87
C ARG A 206 63.01 24.62 10.00
N LYS A 207 62.57 25.60 10.81
CA LYS A 207 63.30 26.04 12.00
C LYS A 207 63.46 24.91 13.01
N LEU A 208 62.39 24.16 13.30
CA LEU A 208 62.42 23.02 14.21
C LEU A 208 63.38 21.92 13.74
N ARG A 209 63.43 21.66 12.44
CA ARG A 209 64.38 20.73 11.83
C ARG A 209 65.83 21.17 12.01
N VAL A 210 66.13 22.46 11.80
CA VAL A 210 67.48 22.99 12.01
C VAL A 210 67.89 22.87 13.47
N VAL A 211 67.01 23.26 14.39
CA VAL A 211 67.25 23.15 15.83
C VAL A 211 67.46 21.69 16.24
N GLY A 212 66.62 20.78 15.74
CA GLY A 212 66.76 19.35 16.01
C GLY A 212 68.10 18.79 15.53
N ASN A 213 68.52 19.12 14.30
CA ASN A 213 69.83 18.71 13.78
C ASN A 213 71.00 19.26 14.62
N ILE A 214 70.90 20.49 15.12
CA ILE A 214 71.93 21.07 16.01
C ILE A 214 71.99 20.31 17.33
N PHE A 215 70.85 20.00 17.96
CA PHE A 215 70.82 19.21 19.19
C PHE A 215 71.35 17.80 19.00
N GLN A 216 71.00 17.14 17.90
CA GLN A 216 71.55 15.84 17.53
C GLN A 216 73.07 15.89 17.39
N GLY A 217 73.59 16.90 16.68
CA GLY A 217 75.03 17.13 16.53
C GLY A 217 75.73 17.39 17.86
N LEU A 218 75.10 18.16 18.77
CA LEU A 218 75.64 18.46 20.08
C LEU A 218 75.69 17.22 20.99
N ILE A 219 74.62 16.42 21.00
CA ILE A 219 74.54 15.17 21.77
C ILE A 219 75.63 14.20 21.29
N VAL A 220 75.75 13.99 19.98
CA VAL A 220 76.78 13.11 19.41
C VAL A 220 78.20 13.67 19.64
N GLY A 221 78.38 14.98 19.50
CA GLY A 221 79.67 15.65 19.68
C GLY A 221 80.12 15.77 21.14
N SER A 222 79.21 15.65 22.11
CA SER A 222 79.52 15.71 23.55
C SER A 222 80.26 14.47 24.08
N GLY A 223 80.29 13.37 23.32
CA GLY A 223 80.90 12.11 23.74
C GLY A 223 80.12 11.34 24.82
N ILE A 224 78.91 11.79 25.17
CA ILE A 224 78.00 11.11 26.10
C ILE A 224 77.45 9.85 25.42
N ASN A 225 77.38 8.72 26.15
CA ASN A 225 76.78 7.48 25.66
C ASN A 225 75.24 7.56 25.65
N TRP A 226 74.70 8.35 24.74
CA TRP A 226 73.26 8.61 24.57
C TRP A 226 72.45 7.36 24.21
N ALA A 227 73.08 6.29 23.71
CA ALA A 227 72.39 5.05 23.37
C ALA A 227 72.04 4.20 24.62
N ALA A 228 72.83 4.35 25.70
CA ALA A 228 72.63 3.64 26.96
C ALA A 228 71.62 4.33 27.89
N ASP A 229 71.37 5.63 27.69
CA ASP A 229 70.33 6.37 28.42
C ASP A 229 69.03 6.36 27.61
N ASP A 230 67.99 5.74 28.16
CA ASP A 230 66.68 5.60 27.53
C ASP A 230 66.03 6.97 27.23
N SER A 231 66.28 7.98 28.07
CA SER A 231 65.71 9.33 27.91
C SER A 231 66.35 10.07 26.74
N LEU A 232 67.68 9.97 26.63
CA LEU A 232 68.46 10.57 25.53
C LEU A 232 68.21 9.84 24.20
N ARG A 233 68.08 8.51 24.24
CA ARG A 233 67.71 7.71 23.07
C ARG A 233 66.34 8.10 22.53
N GLN A 234 65.35 8.25 23.41
CA GLN A 234 64.00 8.67 23.05
C GLN A 234 64.01 10.09 22.43
N LEU A 235 64.70 11.03 23.06
CA LEU A 235 64.88 12.38 22.53
C LEU A 235 65.53 12.38 21.15
N MET A 236 66.54 11.54 20.93
CA MET A 236 67.23 11.43 19.64
C MET A 236 66.31 10.93 18.52
N ILE A 237 65.42 9.98 18.84
CA ILE A 237 64.40 9.44 17.92
C ILE A 237 63.37 10.52 17.59
N GLU A 238 62.83 11.21 18.60
CA GLU A 238 61.84 12.29 18.41
C GLU A 238 62.41 13.44 17.57
N LEU A 239 63.66 13.84 17.82
CA LEU A 239 64.36 14.83 17.01
C LEU A 239 64.56 14.35 15.56
N GLY A 240 64.70 13.04 15.33
CA GLY A 240 64.86 12.45 14.00
C GLY A 240 63.55 12.30 13.22
N GLU A 241 62.43 12.07 13.91
CA GLU A 241 61.10 12.00 13.29
C GLU A 241 60.62 13.37 12.80
N ILE A 242 61.01 14.45 13.46
CA ILE A 242 60.72 15.84 13.05
C ILE A 242 61.49 16.21 11.74
N VAL A 243 62.56 15.48 11.43
CA VAL A 243 63.43 15.75 10.27
C VAL A 243 62.92 15.08 8.99
N ARG A 244 62.17 13.98 9.08
CA ARG A 244 61.50 13.31 7.94
C ARG A 244 60.26 14.07 7.46
#